data_AF-A0A8J3U4S9-F1
#
_entry.id   AF-A0A8J3U4S9-F1
#
_cell.length_a   1.000
_cell.length_b   1.000
_cell.length_c   1.000
_cell.angle_alpha   90.00
_cell.angle_beta   90.00
_cell.angle_gamma   90.00
#
_symmetry.space_group_name_H-M   'P 1'
#
loop_
_entity.id
_entity.type
_entity.pdbx_description
1 polymer ?
#
loop_
_entity_poly.entity_id
_entity_poly.type
_entity_poly.pdbx_seq_one_letter_code
_entity_poly.pdbx_strand_id
1 'polypeptide(L)'
;MGSNPVGTFLPLIFLCALVCIILVAVKVARARSAVGGSNGPADLATKVRGLKNQGRYEQAVFLVRGETGFSEDAARSFVDRV
;
A
#
# COMPACT_ATOMS: atom_id res chain seq x y z
N MET A 1 -30.57 -33.39 -20.92
CA MET A 1 -29.73 -33.05 -19.75
C MET A 1 -30.00 -31.62 -19.35
N GLY A 2 -30.87 -31.41 -18.35
CA GLY A 2 -31.13 -30.07 -17.81
C GLY A 2 -29.99 -29.64 -16.90
N SER A 3 -29.16 -28.70 -17.37
CA SER A 3 -28.16 -28.04 -16.53
C SER A 3 -28.89 -27.31 -15.42
N ASN A 4 -28.82 -27.80 -14.18
CA ASN A 4 -29.49 -27.19 -13.04
C ASN A 4 -28.96 -25.75 -12.85
N PRO A 5 -29.79 -24.72 -13.05
CA PRO A 5 -29.32 -23.33 -13.06
C PRO A 5 -28.61 -22.93 -11.76
N VAL A 6 -29.06 -23.51 -10.65
CA VAL A 6 -28.53 -23.28 -9.30
C VAL A 6 -27.05 -23.64 -9.18
N GLY A 7 -26.57 -24.65 -9.91
CA GLY A 7 -25.18 -25.12 -9.87
C GLY A 7 -24.19 -24.16 -10.54
N THR A 8 -24.63 -23.36 -11.51
CA THR A 8 -23.83 -22.33 -12.19
C THR A 8 -23.94 -20.95 -11.54
N PHE A 9 -25.07 -20.64 -10.88
CA PHE A 9 -25.23 -19.35 -10.20
C PHE A 9 -24.42 -19.28 -8.91
N LEU A 10 -24.31 -20.37 -8.17
CA LEU A 10 -23.53 -20.42 -6.94
C LEU A 10 -22.04 -20.03 -7.16
N PRO A 11 -21.29 -20.62 -8.11
CA PRO A 11 -19.90 -20.23 -8.35
C PRO A 11 -19.76 -18.79 -8.90
N LEU A 12 -20.73 -18.29 -9.67
CA LEU A 12 -20.72 -16.90 -10.14
C LEU A 12 -20.88 -15.92 -8.97
N ILE A 13 -21.81 -16.20 -8.05
CA ILE A 13 -22.02 -15.40 -6.83
C ILE A 13 -20.77 -15.44 -5.95
N PHE A 14 -20.18 -16.63 -5.75
CA PHE A 14 -18.94 -16.78 -4.98
C PHE A 14 -17.77 -16.02 -5.62
N LEU A 15 -17.58 -16.10 -6.94
CA LEU A 15 -16.54 -15.37 -7.66
C LEU A 15 -16.75 -13.86 -7.53
N CYS A 16 -17.99 -13.40 -7.71
CA CYS A 16 -18.34 -11.98 -7.60
C CYS A 16 -18.12 -11.48 -6.17
N ALA A 17 -18.52 -12.25 -5.16
CA ALA A 17 -18.28 -11.95 -3.75
C ALA A 17 -16.78 -11.92 -3.42
N LEU A 18 -16.00 -12.90 -3.90
CA LEU A 18 -14.55 -12.96 -3.74
C LEU A 18 -13.88 -11.71 -4.32
N VAL A 19 -14.23 -11.33 -5.56
CA VAL A 19 -13.71 -10.13 -6.21
C VAL A 19 -14.11 -8.88 -5.45
N CYS A 20 -15.37 -8.75 -5.03
CA CYS A 20 -15.83 -7.63 -4.21
C CYS A 20 -15.06 -7.52 -2.89
N ILE A 21 -14.83 -8.64 -2.20
CA ILE A 21 -14.06 -8.68 -0.95
C ILE A 21 -12.62 -8.22 -1.20
N ILE A 22 -11.97 -8.71 -2.26
CA ILE A 22 -10.61 -8.30 -2.63
C ILE A 22 -10.58 -6.80 -2.94
N LEU A 23 -11.53 -6.27 -3.73
CA LEU A 23 -11.59 -4.86 -4.08
C LEU A 23 -11.84 -3.97 -2.85
N VAL A 24 -12.71 -4.38 -1.92
CA VAL A 24 -12.95 -3.67 -0.66
C VAL A 24 -11.70 -3.70 0.21
N ALA A 25 -11.04 -4.86 0.36
CA ALA A 25 -9.80 -4.97 1.11
C ALA A 25 -8.69 -4.08 0.55
N VAL A 26 -8.51 -4.07 -0.79
CA VAL A 26 -7.55 -3.22 -1.48
C VAL A 26 -7.92 -1.74 -1.37
N LYS A 27 -9.19 -1.36 -1.50
CA LYS A 27 -9.63 0.02 -1.31
C LYS A 27 -9.48 0.49 0.12
N VAL A 28 -9.77 -0.36 1.11
CA VAL A 28 -9.55 -0.04 2.52
C VAL A 28 -8.05 0.12 2.79
N ALA A 29 -7.20 -0.77 2.25
CA ALA A 29 -5.76 -0.64 2.34
C ALA A 29 -5.25 0.65 1.67
N ARG A 30 -5.73 0.97 0.45
CA ARG A 30 -5.37 2.21 -0.25
C ARG A 30 -5.89 3.47 0.42
N ALA A 31 -7.14 3.47 0.90
CA ALA A 31 -7.74 4.60 1.59
C ALA A 31 -7.01 4.87 2.91
N ARG A 32 -6.65 3.81 3.64
CA ARG A 32 -5.83 3.93 4.85
C ARG A 32 -4.42 4.43 4.54
N SER A 33 -3.85 4.06 3.39
CA SER A 33 -2.58 4.62 2.90
C SER A 33 -2.65 6.09 2.47
N ALA A 34 -3.83 6.61 2.12
CA ALA A 34 -4.01 8.01 1.72
C ALA A 34 -4.23 8.98 2.90
N VAL A 35 -4.60 8.47 4.08
CA VAL A 35 -4.90 9.30 5.27
C VAL A 35 -3.64 9.79 6.00
N GLY A 36 -2.46 9.23 5.73
CA GLY A 36 -1.18 9.68 6.31
C GLY A 36 -0.49 10.73 5.45
N GLY A 37 -1.16 11.84 5.11
CA GLY A 37 -0.63 12.88 4.24
C GLY A 37 -0.67 14.25 4.91
N SER A 38 0.10 14.43 5.98
CA SER A 38 0.40 15.77 6.49
C SER A 38 1.87 16.04 6.21
N ASN A 39 2.19 17.04 5.37
CA ASN A 39 3.53 17.29 4.82
C ASN A 39 4.54 17.80 5.86
N GLY A 40 4.68 17.10 6.99
CA GLY A 40 5.58 17.39 8.08
C GLY A 40 6.67 16.32 8.21
N PRO A 41 7.83 16.66 8.81
CA PRO A 41 8.94 15.71 9.02
C PRO A 41 8.55 14.43 9.78
N ALA A 42 7.55 14.52 10.67
CA ALA A 42 7.04 13.38 11.44
C ALA A 42 6.27 12.37 10.56
N ASP A 43 5.57 12.85 9.54
CA ASP A 43 4.85 12.02 8.58
C ASP A 43 5.83 11.37 7.59
N LEU A 44 6.87 12.11 7.19
CA LEU A 44 7.97 11.57 6.37
C LEU A 44 8.68 10.42 7.09
N ALA A 45 9.06 10.60 8.35
CA ALA A 45 9.70 9.54 9.14
C ALA A 45 8.78 8.31 9.28
N THR A 46 7.48 8.52 9.50
CA THR A 46 6.50 7.42 9.60
C THR A 46 6.39 6.65 8.28
N LYS A 47 6.35 7.35 7.14
CA LYS A 47 6.33 6.75 5.80
C LYS A 47 7.61 5.97 5.49
N VAL A 48 8.76 6.57 5.79
CA VAL A 48 10.07 5.94 5.63
C VAL A 48 10.17 4.65 6.45
N ARG A 49 9.72 4.68 7.71
CA ARG A 49 9.68 3.50 8.57
C ARG A 49 8.76 2.41 8.04
N GLY A 50 7.60 2.79 7.51
CA GLY A 50 6.68 1.87 6.84
C GLY A 50 7.31 1.18 5.63
N LEU A 51 8.01 1.95 4.78
CA LEU A 51 8.73 1.41 3.62
C LEU A 51 9.90 0.51 4.03
N LYS A 52 10.67 0.89 5.06
CA LYS A 52 11.77 0.09 5.64
C LYS A 52 11.27 -1.26 6.18
N ASN A 53 10.16 -1.28 6.92
CA ASN A 53 9.54 -2.50 7.44
C ASN A 53 9.01 -3.43 6.34
N GLN A 54 8.68 -2.88 5.16
CA GLN A 54 8.27 -3.65 3.99
C GLN A 54 9.47 -4.16 3.15
N GLY A 55 10.71 -3.89 3.59
CA GLY A 55 11.93 -4.19 2.82
C GLY A 55 12.13 -3.29 1.59
N ARG A 56 11.35 -2.21 1.46
CA ARG A 56 11.33 -1.32 0.29
C ARG A 56 12.28 -0.13 0.50
N TYR A 57 13.54 -0.45 0.79
CA TYR A 57 14.54 0.53 1.22
C TYR A 57 14.79 1.63 0.17
N GLU A 58 14.98 1.27 -1.11
CA GLU A 58 15.25 2.26 -2.16
C GLU A 58 14.11 3.25 -2.36
N GLN A 59 12.87 2.80 -2.18
CA GLN A 59 11.70 3.66 -2.31
C GLN A 59 11.57 4.62 -1.12
N ALA A 60 12.06 4.23 0.06
CA ALA A 60 12.18 5.12 1.20
C ALA A 60 13.23 6.22 0.94
N VAL A 61 14.38 5.86 0.36
CA VAL A 61 15.41 6.82 -0.04
C VAL A 61 14.88 7.79 -1.08
N PHE A 62 14.19 7.30 -2.11
CA PHE A 62 13.59 8.14 -3.15
C PHE A 62 12.56 9.12 -2.58
N LEU A 63 11.72 8.66 -1.66
CA LEU A 63 10.74 9.50 -0.97
C LEU A 63 11.41 10.64 -0.19
N VAL A 64 12.45 10.33 0.60
CA VAL A 64 13.19 11.36 1.36
C VAL A 64 13.80 12.38 0.41
N ARG A 65 14.42 11.95 -0.70
CA ARG A 65 15.00 12.86 -1.69
C ARG A 65 13.94 13.77 -2.32
N GLY A 66 12.77 13.21 -2.66
CA GLY A 66 11.67 13.98 -3.25
C GLY A 66 11.09 15.03 -2.29
N GLU A 67 11.00 14.71 -1.00
CA GLU A 67 10.37 15.57 0.01
C GLU A 67 11.35 16.58 0.65
N THR A 68 12.64 16.27 0.72
CA THR A 68 13.65 17.10 1.43
C THR A 68 14.70 17.71 0.52
N GLY A 69 14.84 17.22 -0.71
CA GLY A 69 15.95 17.60 -1.60
C GLY A 69 17.31 17.04 -1.18
N PHE A 70 17.37 16.09 -0.24
CA PHE A 70 18.63 15.47 0.18
C PHE A 70 19.36 14.79 -0.99
N SER A 71 20.69 14.78 -0.91
CA SER A 71 21.53 13.92 -1.72
C SER A 71 21.29 12.44 -1.35
N GLU A 72 21.68 11.53 -2.24
CA GLU A 72 21.42 10.10 -2.06
C GLU A 72 22.00 9.55 -0.75
N ASP A 73 23.23 9.94 -0.41
CA ASP A 73 23.89 9.51 0.83
C ASP A 73 23.20 10.07 2.08
N ALA A 74 22.78 11.35 2.03
CA ALA A 74 22.05 11.98 3.12
C ALA A 74 20.67 11.33 3.32
N ALA A 75 19.99 10.98 2.24
CA ALA A 75 18.73 10.28 2.28
C ALA A 75 18.88 8.84 2.81
N ARG A 76 19.90 8.09 2.38
CA ARG A 76 20.21 6.76 2.96
C ARG A 76 20.49 6.85 4.45
N SER A 77 21.35 7.78 4.87
CA SER A 77 21.64 7.99 6.29
C SER A 77 20.39 8.38 7.09
N PHE A 78 19.43 9.10 6.49
CA PHE A 78 18.17 9.41 7.13
C PHE A 78 17.31 8.14 7.31
N VAL A 79 17.16 7.33 6.27
CA VAL A 79 16.41 6.06 6.31
C VAL A 79 17.01 5.07 7.31
N ASP A 80 18.34 5.04 7.45
CA ASP A 80 19.00 4.17 8.42
C ASP A 80 18.72 4.56 9.87
N ARG A 81 18.63 5.87 10.15
CA ARG A 81 18.40 6.42 11.48
C ARG A 81 16.93 6.42 11.94
N VAL A 82 15.99 6.20 11.02
CA VAL A 82 14.53 6.05 11.26
C VAL A 82 14.15 4.61 11.58
#